data_AF-A0A0K8W806-F1
#
_entry.id   AF-A0A0K8W806-F1
#
_cell.length_a   1.000
_cell.length_b   1.000
_cell.length_c   1.000
_cell.angle_alpha   90.00
_cell.angle_beta   90.00
_cell.angle_gamma   90.00
#
_symmetry.space_group_name_H-M   'P 1'
#
loop_
_entity.id
_entity.type
_entity.pdbx_description
1 polymer ?
#
loop_
_entity_poly.entity_id
_entity_poly.type
_entity_poly.pdbx_seq_one_letter_code
_entity_poly.pdbx_strand_id
1 'polypeptide(L)'
;MPRIVALANLLLSLMLLVYLDIMLLDGARAAPTAANGTKSSSALLNPNAESTSTHIVSSGADSSNKAKLNLKWTSRSAWQAAPPLHTPTHTTLPGGVSYVIIHHTATPASACRRNANACAATVRAIQRNHQQQRGWDDVGYNFLIGGSDERAEIYEGRGFDVVGAHAVGYNSRSVGIALIGDWTDDLPPLPVLEKLQQLITYGTQMGHIQRDYVLLGHRQVKSTDCPGNRLYNTLKEWPHYKQHAA
;
A
#
# COMPACT_ATOMS: atom_id res chain seq x y z
N MET A 1 -30.63 4.96 32.57
CA MET A 1 -29.83 3.75 32.21
C MET A 1 -30.55 2.72 31.33
N PRO A 2 -31.89 2.50 31.34
CA PRO A 2 -32.49 1.42 30.53
C PRO A 2 -32.59 1.72 29.01
N ARG A 3 -32.57 2.99 28.61
CA ARG A 3 -32.69 3.39 27.19
C ARG A 3 -31.42 3.17 26.36
N ILE A 4 -30.23 3.19 26.97
CA ILE A 4 -28.96 2.99 26.27
C ILE A 4 -28.73 1.50 25.98
N VAL A 5 -29.14 0.62 26.90
CA VAL A 5 -29.07 -0.84 26.72
C VAL A 5 -30.02 -1.31 25.60
N ALA A 6 -31.21 -0.68 25.49
CA ALA A 6 -32.15 -0.98 24.42
C ALA A 6 -31.61 -0.60 23.02
N LEU A 7 -30.91 0.54 22.90
CA LEU A 7 -30.28 0.97 21.65
C LEU A 7 -29.08 0.10 21.27
N ALA A 8 -28.26 -0.32 22.24
CA ALA A 8 -27.15 -1.25 22.01
C ALA A 8 -27.63 -2.63 21.54
N ASN A 9 -28.70 -3.16 22.13
CA ASN A 9 -29.29 -4.45 21.73
C ASN A 9 -29.95 -4.39 20.35
N LEU A 10 -30.56 -3.25 19.99
CA LEU A 10 -31.14 -3.06 18.66
C LEU A 10 -30.04 -2.98 17.57
N LEU A 11 -28.93 -2.28 17.85
CA LEU A 11 -27.78 -2.21 16.94
C LEU A 11 -27.07 -3.55 16.79
N LEU A 12 -26.94 -4.35 17.87
CA LEU A 12 -26.38 -5.69 17.80
C LEU A 12 -27.27 -6.64 16.98
N SER A 13 -28.60 -6.52 17.12
CA SER A 13 -29.57 -7.32 16.36
C SER A 13 -29.58 -6.96 14.88
N LEU A 14 -29.47 -5.68 14.51
CA LEU A 14 -29.36 -5.26 13.11
C LEU A 14 -28.03 -5.69 12.49
N MET A 15 -26.93 -5.67 13.25
CA MET A 15 -25.62 -6.18 12.80
C MET A 15 -25.63 -7.71 12.57
N LEU A 16 -26.33 -8.46 13.41
CA LEU A 16 -26.46 -9.91 13.25
C LEU A 16 -27.30 -10.27 12.01
N LEU A 17 -28.37 -9.52 11.74
CA LEU A 17 -29.24 -9.73 10.57
C LEU A 17 -28.50 -9.43 9.25
N VAL A 18 -27.71 -8.35 9.20
CA VAL A 18 -26.86 -8.05 8.04
C VAL A 18 -25.77 -9.12 7.83
N TYR A 19 -25.27 -9.73 8.91
CA TYR A 19 -24.28 -10.81 8.84
C TYR A 19 -24.88 -12.14 8.33
N LEU A 20 -26.10 -12.49 8.74
CA LEU A 20 -26.79 -13.68 8.22
C LEU A 20 -27.20 -13.55 6.74
N ASP A 21 -27.58 -12.36 6.28
CA ASP A 21 -27.90 -12.12 4.85
C ASP A 21 -26.65 -12.25 3.96
N ILE A 22 -25.47 -11.91 4.47
CA ILE A 22 -24.20 -12.10 3.75
C ILE A 22 -23.83 -13.59 3.68
N MET A 23 -24.10 -14.37 4.73
CA MET A 23 -23.77 -15.81 4.77
C MET A 23 -24.69 -16.70 3.94
N LEU A 24 -25.90 -16.23 3.60
CA LEU A 24 -26.84 -16.96 2.73
C LEU A 24 -26.55 -16.79 1.23
N LEU A 25 -25.66 -15.87 0.83
CA LEU A 25 -25.33 -15.65 -0.59
C LEU A 25 -24.17 -16.50 -1.14
N ASP A 26 -23.38 -17.15 -0.28
CA ASP A 26 -22.19 -17.94 -0.69
C ASP A 26 -22.43 -19.47 -0.69
N GLY A 27 -23.67 -19.91 -0.47
CA GLY A 27 -24.03 -21.33 -0.39
C GLY A 27 -24.28 -22.02 -1.74
N ALA A 28 -23.31 -22.06 -2.66
CA ALA A 28 -23.25 -23.09 -3.72
C ALA A 28 -21.97 -23.02 -4.59
N ARG A 29 -20.94 -23.84 -4.32
CA ARG A 29 -20.61 -25.03 -5.15
C ARG A 29 -19.37 -25.78 -4.64
N ALA A 30 -19.45 -27.09 -4.76
CA ALA A 30 -18.55 -28.12 -4.25
C ALA A 30 -17.17 -28.19 -4.92
N ALA A 31 -16.19 -28.69 -4.16
CA ALA A 31 -14.91 -29.21 -4.63
C ALA A 31 -15.07 -30.52 -5.41
N PRO A 32 -14.07 -30.88 -6.25
CA PRO A 32 -13.45 -32.19 -6.04
C PRO A 32 -11.92 -32.27 -6.28
N THR A 33 -11.29 -32.98 -5.35
CA THR A 33 -10.26 -34.05 -5.48
C THR A 33 -8.88 -33.81 -6.08
N ALA A 34 -7.90 -34.19 -5.25
CA ALA A 34 -6.48 -34.39 -5.52
C ALA A 34 -6.19 -35.55 -6.51
N ALA A 35 -5.07 -35.42 -7.22
CA ALA A 35 -4.37 -36.55 -7.83
C ALA A 35 -2.87 -36.44 -7.55
N ASN A 36 -2.34 -37.55 -7.03
CA ASN A 36 -0.98 -37.80 -6.56
C ASN A 36 -0.12 -38.29 -7.75
N GLY A 37 1.17 -37.96 -7.79
CA GLY A 37 2.04 -38.34 -8.90
C GLY A 37 3.53 -38.16 -8.63
N THR A 38 4.07 -39.01 -7.75
CA THR A 38 5.51 -39.28 -7.62
C THR A 38 6.08 -39.95 -8.86
N LYS A 39 7.29 -39.57 -9.30
CA LYS A 39 8.30 -40.52 -9.80
C LYS A 39 9.70 -39.90 -9.77
N SER A 40 10.56 -40.59 -9.03
CA SER A 40 12.01 -40.45 -8.94
C SER A 40 12.68 -41.34 -10.00
N SER A 41 13.87 -40.94 -10.47
CA SER A 41 15.03 -41.76 -10.89
C SER A 41 15.94 -40.89 -11.78
N SER A 42 17.12 -40.43 -11.36
CA SER A 42 18.38 -41.11 -11.02
C SER A 42 19.32 -41.36 -12.22
N ALA A 43 20.50 -40.72 -12.13
CA ALA A 43 21.82 -41.12 -12.66
C ALA A 43 22.04 -40.98 -14.20
N LEU A 44 23.20 -40.64 -14.77
CA LEU A 44 24.62 -40.87 -14.44
C LEU A 44 25.54 -39.79 -15.08
N LEU A 45 26.78 -39.77 -14.59
CA LEU A 45 27.96 -38.97 -14.94
C LEU A 45 28.49 -39.17 -16.38
N ASN A 46 29.15 -38.15 -16.97
CA ASN A 46 30.54 -38.27 -17.45
C ASN A 46 31.18 -36.86 -17.74
N PRO A 47 32.51 -36.68 -17.56
CA PRO A 47 33.23 -35.41 -17.67
C PRO A 47 33.99 -35.25 -19.01
N ASN A 48 34.61 -34.06 -19.18
CA ASN A 48 35.60 -33.63 -20.18
C ASN A 48 35.09 -33.08 -21.52
N ALA A 49 35.24 -31.76 -21.70
CA ALA A 49 35.83 -31.17 -22.90
C ALA A 49 36.34 -29.73 -22.60
N GLU A 50 37.43 -29.38 -23.24
CA GLU A 50 38.40 -28.32 -22.92
C GLU A 50 38.02 -26.87 -23.22
N SER A 51 38.59 -25.99 -22.39
CA SER A 51 39.29 -24.71 -22.68
C SER A 51 39.01 -23.98 -24.01
N THR A 52 38.53 -22.73 -23.89
CA THR A 52 39.12 -21.58 -24.61
C THR A 52 39.17 -20.36 -23.70
N SER A 53 40.37 -19.79 -23.57
CA SER A 53 40.72 -18.63 -22.76
C SER A 53 40.50 -17.33 -23.54
N THR A 54 39.89 -16.32 -22.92
CA THR A 54 40.18 -14.90 -23.20
C THR A 54 40.09 -14.08 -21.91
N HIS A 55 41.21 -13.49 -21.53
CA HIS A 55 41.33 -12.46 -20.49
C HIS A 55 40.82 -11.11 -21.02
N ILE A 56 39.97 -10.40 -20.27
CA ILE A 56 40.12 -8.96 -19.98
C ILE A 56 39.63 -8.70 -18.54
N VAL A 57 40.51 -8.13 -17.72
CA VAL A 57 40.20 -7.51 -16.43
C VAL A 57 40.10 -6.01 -16.67
N SER A 58 39.00 -5.37 -16.26
CA SER A 58 39.03 -4.15 -15.43
C SER A 58 37.62 -3.68 -15.11
N SER A 59 37.47 -3.31 -13.84
CA SER A 59 36.46 -2.49 -13.21
C SER A 59 35.86 -1.38 -14.09
N GLY A 60 34.53 -1.30 -14.07
CA GLY A 60 33.76 -0.18 -14.59
C GLY A 60 32.35 -0.25 -14.02
N ALA A 61 32.21 0.16 -12.75
CA ALA A 61 30.92 0.65 -12.28
C ALA A 61 30.54 1.89 -13.11
N ASP A 62 29.25 2.02 -13.36
CA ASP A 62 28.57 3.18 -13.94
C ASP A 62 28.50 3.26 -15.48
N SER A 63 27.37 2.76 -15.98
CA SER A 63 26.64 3.43 -17.06
C SER A 63 25.14 3.15 -16.91
N SER A 64 24.51 3.95 -16.06
CA SER A 64 23.12 4.39 -16.25
C SER A 64 22.05 3.30 -16.43
N ASN A 65 21.64 2.74 -15.30
CA ASN A 65 20.30 2.19 -15.02
C ASN A 65 19.19 3.26 -15.16
N LYS A 66 19.19 4.01 -16.27
CA LYS A 66 18.25 5.09 -16.59
C LYS A 66 17.16 4.59 -17.53
N ALA A 67 16.72 3.34 -17.36
CA ALA A 67 15.38 2.96 -17.77
C ALA A 67 14.43 3.78 -16.89
N LYS A 68 13.99 4.92 -17.41
CA LYS A 68 13.01 5.82 -16.79
C LYS A 68 11.86 4.95 -16.28
N LEU A 69 11.74 4.77 -14.97
CA LEU A 69 10.75 3.89 -14.37
C LEU A 69 9.37 4.35 -14.86
N ASN A 70 8.77 3.63 -15.79
CA ASN A 70 7.44 3.93 -16.31
C ASN A 70 6.41 3.43 -15.32
N LEU A 71 6.33 4.10 -14.17
CA LEU A 71 5.37 3.79 -13.13
C LEU A 71 4.02 4.35 -13.53
N LYS A 72 3.01 3.48 -13.57
CA LYS A 72 1.61 3.84 -13.80
C LYS A 72 0.83 3.73 -12.50
N TRP A 73 -0.15 4.60 -12.34
CA TRP A 73 -1.14 4.55 -11.28
C TRP A 73 -2.53 4.84 -11.86
N THR A 74 -3.56 4.35 -11.18
CA THR A 74 -4.94 4.73 -11.43
C THR A 74 -5.13 6.17 -10.95
N SER A 75 -5.33 7.09 -11.90
CA SER A 75 -5.55 8.51 -11.62
C SER A 75 -6.85 8.77 -10.87
N ARG A 76 -6.98 9.95 -10.26
CA ARG A 76 -8.22 10.41 -9.62
C ARG A 76 -9.47 10.21 -10.49
N SER A 77 -9.39 10.60 -11.75
CA SER A 77 -10.51 10.43 -12.69
C SER A 77 -10.81 8.95 -12.97
N ALA A 78 -9.78 8.11 -13.12
CA ALA A 78 -9.93 6.70 -13.42
C ALA A 78 -10.61 5.91 -12.28
N TRP A 79 -10.36 6.26 -11.01
CA TRP A 79 -11.10 5.69 -9.88
C TRP A 79 -12.37 6.48 -9.50
N GLN A 80 -12.77 7.46 -10.31
CA GLN A 80 -13.99 8.27 -10.12
C GLN A 80 -13.99 9.02 -8.78
N ALA A 81 -12.89 9.72 -8.50
CA ALA A 81 -12.76 10.58 -7.32
C ALA A 81 -13.80 11.70 -7.29
N ALA A 82 -14.34 11.98 -6.11
CA ALA A 82 -14.96 13.27 -5.86
C ALA A 82 -13.89 14.39 -5.98
N PRO A 83 -14.29 15.62 -6.40
CA PRO A 83 -13.38 16.74 -6.33
C PRO A 83 -12.99 17.04 -4.87
N PRO A 84 -11.80 17.62 -4.62
CA PRO A 84 -11.49 18.22 -3.33
C PRO A 84 -12.53 19.28 -2.94
N LEU A 85 -12.86 19.40 -1.65
CA LEU A 85 -13.84 20.36 -1.16
C LEU A 85 -13.34 21.81 -1.27
N HIS A 86 -12.02 22.00 -1.18
CA HIS A 86 -11.36 23.29 -1.33
C HIS A 86 -10.10 23.17 -2.21
N THR A 87 -9.56 24.30 -2.65
CA THR A 87 -8.34 24.36 -3.45
C THR A 87 -7.18 23.66 -2.73
N PRO A 88 -6.53 22.67 -3.37
CA PRO A 88 -5.40 21.98 -2.78
C PRO A 88 -4.25 22.92 -2.42
N THR A 89 -3.69 22.74 -1.22
CA THR A 89 -2.44 23.40 -0.85
C THR A 89 -1.27 22.58 -1.40
N HIS A 90 -0.34 23.23 -2.09
CA HIS A 90 0.84 22.58 -2.66
C HIS A 90 2.05 22.68 -1.73
N THR A 91 2.94 21.68 -1.79
CA THR A 91 4.25 21.78 -1.14
C THR A 91 5.14 22.79 -1.89
N THR A 92 5.93 23.55 -1.16
CA THR A 92 6.88 24.54 -1.72
C THR A 92 8.33 24.18 -1.41
N LEU A 93 8.60 22.95 -0.98
CA LEU A 93 9.94 22.52 -0.56
C LEU A 93 10.85 22.29 -1.77
N PRO A 94 12.01 22.98 -1.85
CA PRO A 94 12.99 22.73 -2.90
C PRO A 94 13.49 21.28 -2.86
N GLY A 95 13.44 20.59 -4.00
CA GLY A 95 13.88 19.19 -4.10
C GLY A 95 12.90 18.15 -3.52
N GLY A 96 11.66 18.56 -3.23
CA GLY A 96 10.61 17.66 -2.75
C GLY A 96 10.57 17.54 -1.24
N VAL A 97 9.75 16.61 -0.76
CA VAL A 97 9.54 16.38 0.67
C VAL A 97 10.62 15.47 1.28
N SER A 98 10.93 15.69 2.56
CA SER A 98 11.98 14.97 3.29
C SER A 98 11.53 13.68 3.96
N TYR A 99 10.21 13.40 4.00
CA TYR A 99 9.68 12.24 4.70
C TYR A 99 8.75 11.41 3.82
N VAL A 100 8.73 10.10 4.06
CA VAL A 100 7.71 9.19 3.56
C VAL A 100 7.05 8.52 4.77
N ILE A 101 5.74 8.65 4.89
CA ILE A 101 4.99 8.08 6.02
C ILE A 101 4.06 6.99 5.52
N ILE A 102 4.29 5.77 6.00
CA ILE A 102 3.53 4.59 5.63
C ILE A 102 2.35 4.39 6.58
N HIS A 103 1.21 4.07 5.98
CA HIS A 103 -0.05 3.79 6.66
C HIS A 103 -0.62 2.44 6.24
N HIS A 104 -1.50 1.88 7.07
CA HIS A 104 -2.57 1.00 6.62
C HIS A 104 -3.89 1.79 6.61
N THR A 105 -4.92 1.29 5.94
CA THR A 105 -6.25 1.94 5.96
C THR A 105 -7.15 1.44 7.08
N ALA A 106 -6.76 0.37 7.78
CA ALA A 106 -7.56 -0.35 8.77
C ALA A 106 -8.92 -0.84 8.22
N THR A 107 -9.00 -1.02 6.89
CA THR A 107 -10.09 -1.75 6.23
C THR A 107 -9.75 -3.23 6.21
N PRO A 108 -10.72 -4.16 6.04
CA PRO A 108 -10.39 -5.58 5.89
C PRO A 108 -9.32 -5.82 4.82
N ALA A 109 -8.40 -6.76 5.03
CA ALA A 109 -7.35 -7.09 4.06
C ALA A 109 -7.90 -7.53 2.69
N SER A 110 -9.16 -7.99 2.64
CA SER A 110 -9.90 -8.34 1.42
C SER A 110 -10.49 -7.14 0.66
N ALA A 111 -10.49 -5.94 1.25
CA ALA A 111 -11.17 -4.76 0.71
C ALA A 111 -10.66 -4.33 -0.67
N CYS A 112 -9.45 -4.72 -1.05
CA CYS A 112 -8.91 -4.47 -2.38
C CYS A 112 -8.15 -5.71 -2.93
N ARG A 113 -8.83 -6.86 -3.03
CA ARG A 113 -8.23 -8.09 -3.59
C ARG A 113 -8.85 -8.59 -4.89
N ARG A 114 -10.14 -8.35 -5.14
CA ARG A 114 -10.87 -8.97 -6.26
C ARG A 114 -10.47 -8.44 -7.65
N ASN A 115 -10.76 -7.18 -7.93
CA ASN A 115 -10.43 -6.54 -9.21
C ASN A 115 -10.25 -5.02 -9.05
N ALA A 116 -9.84 -4.35 -10.12
CA ALA A 116 -9.63 -2.89 -10.14
C ALA A 116 -10.89 -2.11 -9.73
N ASN A 117 -12.08 -2.54 -10.15
CA ASN A 117 -13.34 -1.88 -9.81
C ASN A 117 -13.66 -1.94 -8.31
N ALA A 118 -13.48 -3.11 -7.70
CA ALA A 118 -13.69 -3.31 -6.25
C ALA A 118 -12.70 -2.45 -5.44
N CYS A 119 -11.44 -2.44 -5.84
CA CYS A 119 -10.43 -1.60 -5.23
C CYS A 119 -10.75 -0.10 -5.35
N ALA A 120 -11.13 0.37 -6.55
CA ALA A 120 -11.54 1.76 -6.77
C ALA A 120 -12.77 2.13 -5.91
N ALA A 121 -13.71 1.20 -5.72
CA ALA A 121 -14.85 1.41 -4.81
C ALA A 121 -14.41 1.59 -3.35
N THR A 122 -13.41 0.84 -2.89
CA THR A 122 -12.80 0.99 -1.57
C THR A 122 -12.10 2.34 -1.42
N VAL A 123 -11.33 2.78 -2.42
CA VAL A 123 -10.70 4.11 -2.40
C VAL A 123 -11.75 5.22 -2.34
N ARG A 124 -12.84 5.13 -3.12
CA ARG A 124 -13.97 6.07 -3.03
C ARG A 124 -14.63 6.06 -1.66
N ALA A 125 -14.79 4.89 -1.03
CA ALA A 125 -15.35 4.80 0.31
C ALA A 125 -14.47 5.50 1.36
N ILE A 126 -13.15 5.32 1.27
CA ILE A 126 -12.17 6.02 2.13
C ILE A 126 -12.26 7.53 1.91
N GLN A 127 -12.27 7.99 0.65
CA GLN A 127 -12.42 9.42 0.33
C GLN A 127 -13.72 10.00 0.92
N ARG A 128 -14.85 9.32 0.71
CA ARG A 128 -16.14 9.75 1.27
C ARG A 128 -16.11 9.84 2.79
N ASN A 129 -15.50 8.87 3.48
CA ASN A 129 -15.34 8.95 4.93
C ASN A 129 -14.53 10.19 5.35
N HIS A 130 -13.39 10.43 4.70
CA HIS A 130 -12.55 11.59 5.00
C HIS A 130 -13.26 12.92 4.76
N GLN A 131 -13.99 13.06 3.66
CA GLN A 131 -14.71 14.31 3.36
C GLN A 131 -15.96 14.47 4.23
N GLN A 132 -16.81 13.46 4.31
CA GLN A 132 -18.15 13.60 4.93
C GLN A 132 -18.13 13.42 6.44
N GLN A 133 -17.28 12.53 6.96
CA GLN A 133 -17.25 12.21 8.40
C GLN A 133 -16.16 12.98 9.14
N ARG A 134 -15.03 13.27 8.47
CA ARG A 134 -13.91 14.00 9.10
C ARG A 134 -13.79 15.46 8.65
N GLY A 135 -14.56 15.89 7.65
CA GLY A 135 -14.53 17.25 7.13
C GLY A 135 -13.22 17.63 6.45
N TRP A 136 -12.45 16.64 5.97
CA TRP A 136 -11.19 16.91 5.26
C TRP A 136 -11.46 17.29 3.81
N ASP A 137 -10.58 18.09 3.21
CA ASP A 137 -10.79 18.53 1.82
C ASP A 137 -10.82 17.37 0.83
N ASP A 138 -10.11 16.29 1.12
CA ASP A 138 -9.97 15.13 0.24
C ASP A 138 -9.50 13.91 1.05
N VAL A 139 -9.36 12.76 0.39
CA VAL A 139 -8.65 11.60 0.96
C VAL A 139 -7.34 12.04 1.60
N GLY A 140 -7.06 11.62 2.84
CA GLY A 140 -5.94 12.15 3.63
C GLY A 140 -4.56 11.75 3.12
N TYR A 141 -4.45 10.67 2.34
CA TYR A 141 -3.19 10.13 1.83
C TYR A 141 -2.84 10.71 0.46
N ASN A 142 -1.54 10.84 0.18
CA ASN A 142 -1.04 11.21 -1.14
C ASN A 142 -1.26 10.08 -2.15
N PHE A 143 -1.02 8.84 -1.72
CA PHE A 143 -1.27 7.64 -2.52
C PHE A 143 -1.85 6.51 -1.68
N LEU A 144 -2.61 5.63 -2.31
CA LEU A 144 -3.07 4.38 -1.73
C LEU A 144 -2.60 3.23 -2.62
N ILE A 145 -2.25 2.09 -2.05
CA ILE A 145 -1.84 0.90 -2.80
C ILE A 145 -2.62 -0.29 -2.28
N GLY A 146 -3.23 -1.06 -3.16
CA GLY A 146 -3.93 -2.28 -2.79
C GLY A 146 -3.77 -3.34 -3.86
N GLY A 147 -4.13 -4.57 -3.51
CA GLY A 147 -3.86 -5.71 -4.37
C GLY A 147 -4.05 -7.05 -3.67
N SER A 148 -3.73 -8.10 -4.42
CA SER A 148 -3.65 -9.48 -3.97
C SER A 148 -2.23 -10.01 -4.21
N ASP A 149 -2.04 -11.31 -4.01
CA ASP A 149 -0.75 -11.99 -4.25
C ASP A 149 -0.33 -12.03 -5.73
N GLU A 150 -1.26 -11.71 -6.65
CA GLU A 150 -1.03 -11.75 -8.09
C GLU A 150 -0.98 -10.36 -8.74
N ARG A 151 -1.48 -9.32 -8.07
CA ARG A 151 -1.61 -7.97 -8.64
C ARG A 151 -1.56 -6.89 -7.57
N ALA A 152 -1.02 -5.74 -7.92
CA ALA A 152 -1.12 -4.53 -7.10
C ALA A 152 -1.27 -3.29 -7.98
N GLU A 153 -2.05 -2.33 -7.47
CA GLU A 153 -2.39 -1.10 -8.15
C GLU A 153 -2.13 0.09 -7.22
N ILE A 154 -1.55 1.16 -7.75
CA ILE A 154 -1.40 2.44 -7.07
C ILE A 154 -2.61 3.30 -7.44
N TYR A 155 -3.25 3.91 -6.45
CA TYR A 155 -4.33 4.86 -6.60
C TYR A 155 -3.83 6.24 -6.19
N GLU A 156 -3.94 7.20 -7.10
CA GLU A 156 -3.63 8.60 -6.82
C GLU A 156 -4.62 9.16 -5.81
N GLY A 157 -4.14 9.53 -4.61
CA GLY A 157 -4.89 10.29 -3.64
C GLY A 157 -4.73 11.78 -3.92
N ARG A 158 -4.04 12.49 -3.03
CA ARG A 158 -3.66 13.89 -3.26
C ARG A 158 -2.51 14.07 -4.26
N GLY A 159 -1.74 13.02 -4.54
CA GLY A 159 -0.56 13.09 -5.41
C GLY A 159 0.69 13.62 -4.70
N PHE A 160 1.81 13.72 -5.42
CA PHE A 160 3.11 14.06 -4.83
C PHE A 160 3.21 15.49 -4.29
N ASP A 161 2.69 16.48 -5.03
CA ASP A 161 2.97 17.89 -4.76
C ASP A 161 1.87 18.59 -3.96
N VAL A 162 0.95 17.83 -3.36
CA VAL A 162 -0.18 18.34 -2.58
C VAL A 162 -0.06 17.91 -1.12
N VAL A 163 -0.31 18.85 -0.21
CA VAL A 163 -0.25 18.64 1.24
C VAL A 163 -1.27 17.58 1.69
N GLY A 164 -0.80 16.58 2.43
CA GLY A 164 -1.61 15.51 3.01
C GLY A 164 -2.56 15.94 4.14
N ALA A 165 -3.34 15.00 4.65
CA ALA A 165 -4.03 15.11 5.95
C ALA A 165 -3.83 13.85 6.82
N HIS A 166 -2.79 13.07 6.52
CA HIS A 166 -2.56 11.75 7.10
C HIS A 166 -1.73 11.76 8.39
N ALA A 167 -0.90 12.78 8.65
CA ALA A 167 -0.03 12.87 9.81
C ALA A 167 0.19 14.34 10.22
N VAL A 168 -0.53 14.81 11.24
CA VAL A 168 -0.43 16.20 11.73
C VAL A 168 1.02 16.50 12.18
N GLY A 169 1.57 17.61 11.68
CA GLY A 169 2.98 17.99 11.86
C GLY A 169 3.93 17.49 10.77
N TYR A 170 3.46 16.61 9.88
CA TYR A 170 4.25 16.06 8.77
C TYR A 170 3.59 16.25 7.40
N ASN A 171 2.28 16.48 7.34
CA ASN A 171 1.50 16.64 6.10
C ASN A 171 2.13 17.50 4.99
N SER A 172 2.81 18.61 5.33
CA SER A 172 3.43 19.53 4.37
C SER A 172 4.87 19.18 3.98
N ARG A 173 5.45 18.17 4.64
CA ARG A 173 6.84 17.74 4.47
C ARG A 173 6.97 16.23 4.27
N SER A 174 5.87 15.57 3.89
CA SER A 174 5.87 14.12 3.65
C SER A 174 4.96 13.69 2.52
N VAL A 175 5.30 12.57 1.87
CA VAL A 175 4.34 11.77 1.09
C VAL A 175 3.74 10.71 2.01
N GLY A 176 2.43 10.76 2.25
CA GLY A 176 1.69 9.72 2.95
C GLY A 176 1.19 8.64 2.00
N ILE A 177 1.63 7.39 2.21
CA ILE A 177 1.25 6.25 1.36
C ILE A 177 0.52 5.23 2.24
N ALA A 178 -0.73 4.90 1.90
CA ALA A 178 -1.52 3.92 2.62
C ALA A 178 -1.65 2.58 1.88
N LEU A 179 -1.30 1.48 2.53
CA LEU A 179 -1.59 0.14 2.03
C LEU A 179 -3.01 -0.27 2.43
N ILE A 180 -3.89 -0.48 1.44
CA ILE A 180 -5.31 -0.78 1.65
C ILE A 180 -5.44 -2.16 2.31
N GLY A 181 -5.89 -2.17 3.57
CA GLY A 181 -5.99 -3.37 4.40
C GLY A 181 -5.70 -3.06 5.87
N ASP A 182 -5.75 -4.13 6.69
CA ASP A 182 -5.27 -4.13 8.06
C ASP A 182 -4.09 -5.10 8.13
N TRP A 183 -2.91 -4.54 8.39
CA TRP A 183 -1.64 -5.25 8.42
C TRP A 183 -1.08 -5.35 9.84
N THR A 184 -1.98 -5.45 10.81
CA THR A 184 -1.64 -5.68 12.21
C THR A 184 -1.00 -7.05 12.38
N ASP A 185 -1.71 -8.10 11.96
CA ASP A 185 -1.27 -9.49 12.10
C ASP A 185 -0.83 -10.10 10.76
N ASP A 186 -1.43 -9.66 9.66
CA ASP A 186 -1.11 -10.12 8.30
C ASP A 186 -0.07 -9.23 7.60
N LEU A 187 0.72 -9.84 6.72
CA LEU A 187 1.63 -9.09 5.85
C LEU A 187 0.87 -8.64 4.59
N PRO A 188 1.10 -7.40 4.09
CA PRO A 188 0.63 -7.04 2.76
C PRO A 188 1.17 -8.01 1.70
N PRO A 189 0.39 -8.34 0.66
CA PRO A 189 0.87 -9.15 -0.46
C PRO A 189 2.17 -8.59 -1.04
N LEU A 190 3.09 -9.45 -1.46
CA LEU A 190 4.39 -9.03 -1.98
C LEU A 190 4.27 -7.99 -3.13
N PRO A 191 3.36 -8.14 -4.13
CA PRO A 191 3.19 -7.13 -5.17
C PRO A 191 2.84 -5.72 -4.64
N VAL A 192 2.14 -5.64 -3.50
CA VAL A 192 1.78 -4.37 -2.85
C VAL A 192 3.03 -3.71 -2.26
N LEU A 193 3.91 -4.50 -1.61
CA LEU A 193 5.19 -4.02 -1.08
C LEU A 193 6.15 -3.58 -2.19
N GLU A 194 6.22 -4.34 -3.29
CA GLU A 194 7.01 -3.98 -4.47
C GLU A 194 6.51 -2.67 -5.10
N LYS A 195 5.19 -2.49 -5.23
CA LYS A 195 4.61 -1.24 -5.72
C LYS A 195 4.92 -0.05 -4.81
N LEU A 196 4.95 -0.26 -3.50
CA LEU A 196 5.36 0.78 -2.55
C LEU A 196 6.82 1.21 -2.80
N GLN A 197 7.74 0.27 -2.95
CA GLN A 197 9.15 0.58 -3.24
C GLN A 197 9.32 1.26 -4.60
N GLN A 198 8.60 0.81 -5.63
CA GLN A 198 8.59 1.43 -6.96
C GLN A 198 8.09 2.87 -6.89
N LEU A 199 7.02 3.14 -6.13
CA LEU A 199 6.46 4.48 -5.98
C LEU A 199 7.41 5.43 -5.26
N ILE A 200 8.06 4.98 -4.19
CA ILE A 200 9.06 5.77 -3.47
C ILE A 200 10.26 6.06 -4.38
N THR A 201 10.77 5.03 -5.07
CA THR A 201 11.88 5.18 -6.03
C THR A 201 11.54 6.17 -7.14
N TYR A 202 10.33 6.08 -7.70
CA TYR A 202 9.84 7.03 -8.69
C TYR A 202 9.81 8.46 -8.14
N GLY A 203 9.23 8.66 -6.95
CA GLY A 203 9.16 9.97 -6.32
C GLY A 203 10.55 10.58 -6.08
N THR A 204 11.52 9.77 -5.70
CA THR A 204 12.92 10.21 -5.54
C THR A 204 13.60 10.55 -6.87
N GLN A 205 13.40 9.73 -7.91
CA GLN A 205 13.97 9.99 -9.24
C GLN A 205 13.39 11.24 -9.90
N MET A 206 12.11 11.52 -9.66
CA MET A 206 11.40 12.67 -10.22
C MET A 206 11.53 13.94 -9.38
N GLY A 207 12.19 13.89 -8.21
CA GLY A 207 12.42 15.05 -7.35
C GLY A 207 11.23 15.46 -6.48
N HIS A 208 10.23 14.60 -6.34
CA HIS A 208 9.11 14.80 -5.40
C HIS A 208 9.48 14.41 -3.96
N ILE A 209 10.43 13.47 -3.81
CA ILE A 209 10.96 12.99 -2.53
C ILE A 209 12.48 13.22 -2.56
N GLN A 210 13.04 13.75 -1.48
CA GLN A 210 14.49 13.95 -1.37
C GLN A 210 15.24 12.63 -1.40
N ARG A 211 16.51 12.61 -1.85
CA ARG A 211 17.30 11.37 -1.95
C ARG A 211 17.65 10.77 -0.59
N ASP A 212 17.79 11.60 0.42
CA ASP A 212 18.10 11.28 1.81
C ASP A 212 16.85 11.31 2.71
N TYR A 213 15.67 11.07 2.13
CA TYR A 213 14.41 11.06 2.86
C TYR A 213 14.43 10.11 4.07
N VAL A 214 13.53 10.36 5.00
CA VAL A 214 13.30 9.53 6.19
C VAL A 214 12.00 8.72 6.00
N LEU A 215 12.10 7.40 6.10
CA LEU A 215 10.97 6.48 6.04
C LEU A 215 10.45 6.17 7.45
N LEU A 216 9.16 6.38 7.68
CA LEU A 216 8.51 6.14 8.96
C LEU A 216 7.17 5.40 8.78
N GLY A 217 6.78 4.61 9.78
CA GLY A 217 5.39 4.25 9.99
C GLY A 217 4.64 5.34 10.77
N HIS A 218 3.35 5.51 10.52
CA HIS A 218 2.55 6.57 11.16
C HIS A 218 2.67 6.62 12.70
N ARG A 219 2.74 5.46 13.36
CA ARG A 219 2.94 5.32 14.81
C ARG A 219 4.17 6.05 15.37
N GLN A 220 5.14 6.38 14.54
CA GLN A 220 6.36 7.08 14.98
C GLN A 220 6.16 8.59 15.10
N VAL A 221 5.08 9.14 14.54
CA VAL A 221 4.76 10.57 14.57
C VAL A 221 3.42 10.89 15.23
N LYS A 222 2.62 9.86 15.53
CA LYS A 222 1.33 9.95 16.23
C LYS A 222 1.08 8.73 17.10
N SER A 223 0.29 8.93 18.16
CA SER A 223 -0.22 7.83 18.99
C SER A 223 -1.30 7.06 18.23
N THR A 224 -0.90 6.02 17.51
CA THR A 224 -1.77 5.15 16.70
C THR A 224 -1.08 3.81 16.47
N ASP A 225 -1.85 2.75 16.23
CA ASP A 225 -1.32 1.44 15.81
C ASP A 225 -0.96 1.40 14.33
N CYS A 226 -1.35 2.40 13.53
CA CYS A 226 -1.00 2.48 12.12
C CYS A 226 0.54 2.48 11.94
N PRO A 227 1.14 1.68 11.05
CA PRO A 227 0.53 0.97 9.92
C PRO A 227 0.21 -0.52 10.19
N GLY A 228 0.00 -0.92 11.45
CA GLY A 228 -0.12 -2.33 11.85
C GLY A 228 1.24 -2.98 12.13
N ASN A 229 1.28 -3.93 13.08
CA ASN A 229 2.53 -4.49 13.60
C ASN A 229 3.33 -5.25 12.54
N ARG A 230 2.68 -6.08 11.72
CA ARG A 230 3.34 -6.89 10.71
C ARG A 230 3.96 -6.04 9.61
N LEU A 231 3.24 -5.02 9.13
CA LEU A 231 3.80 -4.04 8.18
C LEU A 231 4.88 -3.18 8.82
N TYR A 232 4.67 -2.65 10.04
CA TYR A 232 5.66 -1.84 10.73
C TYR A 232 7.00 -2.57 10.92
N ASN A 233 6.97 -3.85 11.30
CA ASN A 233 8.18 -4.64 11.46
C ASN A 233 8.90 -4.87 10.13
N THR A 234 8.19 -5.01 9.01
CA THR A 234 8.80 -5.09 7.67
C THR A 234 9.53 -3.80 7.30
N LEU A 235 8.98 -2.62 7.64
CA LEU A 235 9.59 -1.33 7.33
C LEU A 235 10.93 -1.11 8.05
N LYS A 236 11.16 -1.75 9.20
CA LYS A 236 12.42 -1.62 9.96
C LYS A 236 13.63 -2.12 9.19
N GLU A 237 13.41 -3.05 8.27
CA GLU A 237 14.45 -3.67 7.44
C GLU A 237 14.71 -2.88 6.15
N TRP A 238 13.95 -1.82 5.88
CA TRP A 238 14.04 -1.07 4.62
C TRP A 238 15.09 0.05 4.70
N PRO A 239 15.72 0.39 3.57
CA PRO A 239 16.52 1.61 3.46
C PRO A 239 15.72 2.83 3.91
N HIS A 240 16.42 3.85 4.41
CA HIS A 240 15.84 5.11 4.90
C HIS A 240 14.95 5.00 6.15
N TYR A 241 14.66 3.80 6.68
CA TYR A 241 13.97 3.66 7.95
C TYR A 241 14.77 4.32 9.09
N LYS A 242 14.06 5.03 9.98
CA LYS A 242 14.62 5.56 11.22
C LYS A 242 13.74 5.15 12.38
N GLN A 243 14.35 4.77 13.51
CA GLN A 243 13.62 4.35 14.71
C GLN A 243 12.83 5.49 15.36
N HIS A 244 13.35 6.72 15.28
CA HIS A 244 12.69 7.93 15.78
C HIS A 244 12.58 8.97 14.67
N ALA A 245 11.47 9.70 14.65
CA ALA A 245 11.36 10.88 13.82
C ALA A 245 12.22 11.99 14.45
N ALA A 246 13.19 12.51 13.69
CA ALA A 246 13.91 13.73 14.07
C ALA A 246 12.98 14.95 14.02
#